data_AF-A0A069IXC7-F1
#
_entry.id   AF-A0A069IXC7-F1
#
_cell.length_a   1.000
_cell.length_b   1.000
_cell.length_c   1.000
_cell.angle_alpha   90.00
_cell.angle_beta   90.00
_cell.angle_gamma   90.00
#
_symmetry.space_group_name_H-M   'P 1'
#
loop_
_entity.id
_entity.type
_entity.pdbx_description
1 polymer ?
#
loop_
_entity_poly.entity_id
_entity_poly.type
_entity_poly.pdbx_seq_one_letter_code
_entity_poly.pdbx_strand_id
1 'polypeptide(L)' 'MSLTTTLILLGAALAVMVFAGWRGARPPDPFKGPRMVPWRFIMLGAAALAMLLLIHLATLFGAERPPWVPGV' A
#
# COMPACT_ATOMS: atom_id res chain seq x y z
N MET A 1 6.02 -1.64 -15.90
CA MET A 1 6.44 -2.89 -15.22
C MET A 1 5.51 -4.01 -15.70
N SER A 2 5.94 -5.27 -15.60
CA SER A 2 5.12 -6.40 -16.09
C SER A 2 4.00 -6.74 -15.10
N LEU A 3 2.96 -7.42 -15.59
CA LEU A 3 1.84 -7.89 -14.78
C LEU A 3 2.30 -8.64 -13.52
N THR A 4 3.23 -9.58 -13.69
CA THR A 4 3.77 -10.39 -12.59
C THR A 4 4.41 -9.51 -11.51
N THR A 5 5.23 -8.53 -11.90
CA THR A 5 5.86 -7.60 -10.95
C THR A 5 4.82 -6.77 -10.20
N THR A 6 3.80 -6.27 -10.91
CA THR A 6 2.70 -5.50 -10.29
C THR A 6 1.95 -6.32 -9.25
N LEU A 7 1.63 -7.58 -9.55
CA LEU A 7 0.91 -8.46 -8.63
C LEU A 7 1.73 -8.82 -7.39
N ILE A 8 3.04 -9.09 -7.55
CA ILE A 8 3.94 -9.36 -6.41
C ILE A 8 4.01 -8.14 -5.48
N LEU A 9 4.23 -6.95 -6.04
CA LEU A 9 4.30 -5.72 -5.26
C LEU A 9 2.96 -5.40 -4.58
N LEU A 10 1.84 -5.62 -5.28
CA LEU A 10 0.51 -5.38 -4.72
C LEU A 10 0.25 -6.33 -3.55
N GLY A 11 0.52 -7.62 -3.72
CA GLY A 11 0.39 -8.60 -2.64
C GLY A 11 1.25 -8.26 -1.43
N ALA A 12 2.51 -7.85 -1.64
CA ALA A 12 3.40 -7.41 -0.58
C ALA A 12 2.89 -6.15 0.15
N ALA A 13 2.43 -5.14 -0.61
CA ALA A 13 1.86 -3.91 -0.04
C ALA A 13 0.61 -4.21 0.81
N LEU A 14 -0.28 -5.07 0.32
CA LEU A 14 -1.47 -5.50 1.07
C LEU A 14 -1.08 -6.26 2.34
N ALA A 15 -0.10 -7.17 2.27
CA ALA A 15 0.38 -7.89 3.44
C ALA A 15 0.94 -6.94 4.51
N VAL A 16 1.75 -5.96 4.12
CA VAL A 16 2.28 -4.92 5.01
C VAL A 16 1.15 -4.06 5.59
N MET A 17 0.20 -3.63 4.76
CA MET A 17 -0.96 -2.83 5.19
C MET A 17 -1.76 -3.57 6.26
N VAL A 18 -2.13 -4.83 6.02
CA VAL A 18 -2.90 -5.64 6.96
C VAL A 18 -2.11 -5.90 8.24
N PHE A 19 -0.83 -6.28 8.13
CA PHE A 19 0.02 -6.53 9.29
C PHE A 19 0.21 -5.26 10.14
N ALA A 20 0.53 -4.13 9.52
CA ALA A 20 0.72 -2.86 10.21
C ALA A 20 -0.59 -2.36 10.83
N GLY A 21 -1.72 -2.53 10.13
CA GLY A 21 -3.05 -2.20 10.66
C GLY A 21 -3.39 -3.03 11.90
N TRP A 22 -3.22 -4.35 11.83
CA TRP A 22 -3.42 -5.24 12.97
C TRP A 22 -2.50 -4.90 14.15
N ARG A 23 -1.20 -4.68 13.90
CA ARG A 23 -0.25 -4.28 14.94
C ARG A 23 -0.62 -2.94 15.56
N GLY A 24 -1.03 -1.96 14.73
CA GLY A 24 -1.40 -0.62 15.15
C GLY A 24 -2.70 -0.56 15.94
N ALA A 25 -3.65 -1.46 15.67
CA ALA A 25 -4.95 -1.54 16.35
C ALA A 25 -4.87 -2.16 17.76
N ARG A 26 -3.77 -2.83 18.10
CA ARG A 26 -3.58 -3.40 19.44
C ARG A 26 -3.56 -2.28 20.50
N PRO A 27 -4.21 -2.48 21.67
CA PRO A 27 -4.17 -1.53 22.77
C PRO A 27 -2.74 -1.13 23.14
N PRO A 28 -2.46 0.14 23.46
CA PRO A 28 -1.20 0.54 24.07
C PRO A 28 -0.99 -0.17 25.40
N ASP A 29 0.23 -0.64 25.66
CA ASP A 29 0.62 -1.22 26.94
C ASP A 29 1.33 -0.14 27.76
N PRO A 30 0.72 0.39 28.84
CA PRO A 30 1.30 1.47 29.64
C PRO A 30 2.65 1.08 30.28
N PHE A 31 2.88 -0.21 30.54
CA PHE A 31 4.09 -0.69 31.20
C PHE A 31 5.28 -0.86 30.25
N LYS A 32 5.04 -0.84 28.93
CA LYS A 32 6.09 -0.97 27.89
C LYS A 32 6.52 0.37 27.29
N GLY A 33 5.95 1.48 27.77
CA GLY A 33 6.24 2.81 27.29
C GLY A 33 5.64 3.14 25.92
N PRO A 34 5.97 4.34 25.38
CA PRO A 34 5.41 4.82 24.12
C PRO A 34 5.73 3.90 22.94
N ARG A 35 4.77 3.79 22.02
CA ARG A 35 4.92 3.00 20.80
C ARG A 35 5.87 3.72 19.83
N MET A 36 7.10 3.22 19.72
CA MET A 36 8.14 3.84 18.87
C MET A 36 7.88 3.69 17.37
N VAL A 37 7.35 2.54 16.94
CA VAL A 37 7.06 2.28 15.52
C VAL A 37 5.70 2.88 15.16
N PRO A 38 5.61 3.76 14.15
CA PRO A 38 4.37 4.43 13.76
C PRO A 38 3.51 3.52 12.87
N TRP A 39 3.00 2.43 13.44
CA TRP A 39 2.26 1.38 12.71
C TRP A 39 1.09 1.91 11.86
N ARG A 40 0.35 2.91 12.34
CA ARG A 40 -0.75 3.51 11.58
C ARG A 40 -0.25 4.26 10.34
N PHE A 41 0.88 4.96 10.45
CA PHE A 41 1.49 5.63 9.30
C PHE A 41 1.97 4.63 8.26
N ILE A 42 2.61 3.54 8.71
CA ILE A 42 3.04 2.44 7.82
C ILE A 42 1.83 1.82 7.10
N MET A 43 0.73 1.57 7.82
CA MET A 43 -0.51 1.07 7.22
C MET A 43 -1.04 2.00 6.13
N LEU A 44 -1.12 3.31 6.41
CA LEU A 44 -1.61 4.29 5.44
C LEU A 44 -0.67 4.43 4.22
N GLY A 45 0.64 4.42 4.43
CA GLY A 45 1.61 4.43 3.35
C GLY A 45 1.51 3.19 2.46
N ALA A 46 1.35 2.01 3.06
CA ALA A 46 1.14 0.76 2.32
C ALA A 46 -0.20 0.75 1.57
N ALA A 47 -1.26 1.32 2.15
CA ALA A 47 -2.55 1.49 1.48
C ALA A 47 -2.47 2.42 0.27
N ALA A 48 -1.76 3.56 0.41
CA ALA A 48 -1.54 4.49 -0.69
C ALA A 48 -0.74 3.83 -1.83
N LEU A 49 0.31 3.07 -1.51
CA LEU A 49 1.07 2.31 -2.49
C LEU A 49 0.21 1.24 -3.19
N ALA A 50 -0.61 0.50 -2.42
CA ALA A 50 -1.53 -0.48 -2.98
C ALA A 50 -2.53 0.18 -3.95
N MET A 51 -3.05 1.37 -3.62
CA MET A 51 -3.92 2.14 -4.51
C MET A 51 -3.22 2.49 -5.83
N LEU A 52 -1.97 2.96 -5.80
CA LEU A 52 -1.20 3.25 -7.01
C LEU A 52 -0.95 2.00 -7.86
N LEU A 53 -0.68 0.86 -7.21
CA LEU A 53 -0.51 -0.42 -7.90
C LEU A 53 -1.81 -0.94 -8.52
N LEU A 54 -2.96 -0.69 -7.89
CA LEU A 54 -4.28 -0.99 -8.47
C LEU A 54 -4.57 -0.12 -9.70
N ILE A 55 -4.24 1.17 -9.64
CA ILE A 55 -4.34 2.05 -10.82
C ILE A 55 -3.43 1.52 -11.93
N HIS A 56 -2.19 1.18 -11.61
CA HIS A 56 -1.27 0.62 -12.59
C HIS A 56 -1.80 -0.68 -13.20
N LEU A 57 -2.34 -1.58 -12.37
CA LEU A 57 -2.97 -2.82 -12.81
C LEU A 57 -4.13 -2.54 -13.77
N ALA A 58 -5.01 -1.59 -13.46
CA ALA A 58 -6.10 -1.18 -14.35
C ALA A 58 -5.57 -0.67 -15.70
N THR A 59 -4.48 0.11 -15.71
CA THR A 59 -3.87 0.57 -16.98
C THR A 59 -3.26 -0.56 -17.81
N LEU A 60 -2.76 -1.64 -17.18
CA LEU A 60 -2.30 -2.84 -17.91
C LEU A 60 -3.47 -3.56 -18.61
N PHE A 61 -4.69 -3.40 -18.10
CA PHE A 61 -5.91 -3.93 -18.70
C PHE A 61 -6.63 -2.91 -19.62
N GLY A 62 -5.98 -1.79 -19.97
CA GLY A 62 -6.51 -0.83 -20.94
C GLY A 62 -7.34 0.31 -20.35
N ALA A 63 -7.33 0.52 -19.03
CA ALA A 63 -7.90 1.74 -18.46
C ALA A 63 -7.19 2.99 -19.01
N GLU A 64 -7.98 3.96 -19.48
CA GLU A 64 -7.47 5.18 -20.10
C GLU A 64 -6.64 6.00 -19.11
N ARG A 65 -5.54 6.56 -19.61
CA ARG A 65 -4.73 7.52 -18.86
C ARG A 65 -5.21 8.94 -19.14
N PRO A 66 -5.05 9.86 -18.19
CA PRO A 66 -5.43 11.24 -18.44
C PRO A 66 -4.64 11.86 -19.60
N PRO A 67 -5.28 12.72 -20.41
CA PRO A 67 -4.66 13.30 -21.61
C PRO A 67 -3.47 14.23 -21.31
N TRP A 68 -3.30 14.67 -20.06
CA TRP A 68 -2.18 15.51 -19.63
C TRP A 68 -0.92 14.72 -19.24
N VAL A 69 -0.90 13.39 -19.41
CA VAL A 69 0.29 12.56 -19.18
C VAL A 69 0.99 12.34 -20.53
N PRO A 70 2.18 12.93 -20.78
CA PRO A 70 2.86 12.81 -22.06
C PRO A 70 3.36 11.38 -22.33
N GLY A 71 3.35 10.96 -23.61
CA GLY A 71 4.00 9.72 -24.06
C GLY A 71 3.10 8.49 -24.16
N VAL A 72 1.81 8.69 -24.47
CA VAL A 72 0.92 7.64 -25.00
C VAL A 72 1.07 7.57 -26.51
#